data_AF-A0A8I1ATN7-F1
#
_entry.id   AF-A0A8I1ATN7-F1
#
_cell.length_a   1.000
_cell.length_b   1.000
_cell.length_c   1.000
_cell.angle_alpha   90.00
_cell.angle_beta   90.00
_cell.angle_gamma   90.00
#
_symmetry.space_group_name_H-M   'P 1'
#
loop_
_entity.id
_entity.type
_entity.pdbx_description
1 polymer ?
#
loop_
_entity_poly.entity_id
_entity_poly.type
_entity_poly.pdbx_seq_one_letter_code
_entity_poly.pdbx_strand_id
1 'polypeptide(L)'
;MLIREQGNLIKVLRVEPPKQPRARGRRREHVLGTFRADEPIPPELLAALTPDEREGLARWLSVYREGQARTEARAMLASAPAQLESLVGALEVAADTMSAAEADRVWAQLQAIARTLKRSGHPRPRAVRRPPAPLPGQQDFFGECDELEQLAEQ
;
A
#
# COMPACT_ATOMS: atom_id res chain seq x y z
N MET A 1 18.67 19.18 -16.41
CA MET A 1 18.58 19.10 -14.93
C MET A 1 18.64 17.64 -14.49
N LEU A 2 19.22 17.37 -13.32
CA LEU A 2 19.18 16.08 -12.64
C LEU A 2 18.52 16.26 -11.27
N ILE A 3 17.76 15.27 -10.83
CA ILE A 3 17.17 15.22 -9.49
C ILE A 3 17.64 13.92 -8.83
N ARG A 4 18.12 14.03 -7.58
CA ARG A 4 18.60 12.89 -6.80
C ARG A 4 17.77 12.78 -5.51
N GLU A 5 17.29 11.58 -5.24
CA GLU A 5 16.57 11.24 -4.02
C GLU A 5 17.53 10.62 -3.00
N GLN A 6 17.50 11.10 -1.76
CA GLN A 6 18.22 10.57 -0.61
C GLN A 6 17.24 10.42 0.55
N GLY A 7 16.43 9.36 0.49
CA GLY A 7 15.26 9.22 1.37
C GLY A 7 14.28 10.37 1.12
N ASN A 8 13.92 11.10 2.17
CA ASN A 8 13.06 12.28 2.05
C ASN A 8 13.81 13.55 1.57
N LEU A 9 15.16 13.52 1.43
CA LEU A 9 15.92 14.67 0.95
C LEU A 9 16.05 14.64 -0.57
N ILE A 10 15.59 15.70 -1.23
CA ILE A 10 15.66 15.86 -2.68
C ILE A 10 16.75 16.87 -3.01
N LYS A 11 17.68 16.49 -3.91
CA LYS A 11 18.73 17.37 -4.42
C LYS A 11 18.47 17.69 -5.88
N VAL A 12 18.48 18.97 -6.23
CA VAL A 12 18.29 19.45 -7.60
C VAL A 12 19.63 19.95 -8.14
N LEU A 13 20.02 19.44 -9.30
CA LEU A 13 21.29 19.76 -9.95
C LEU A 13 21.09 20.26 -11.38
N ARG A 14 21.82 21.30 -11.76
CA ARG A 14 21.99 21.71 -13.15
C ARG A 14 23.20 21.00 -13.74
N VAL A 15 23.02 20.43 -14.92
CA VAL A 15 24.13 19.85 -15.69
C VAL A 15 24.50 20.83 -16.78
N GLU A 16 25.71 21.37 -16.72
CA GLU A 16 26.22 22.22 -17.78
C GLU A 16 26.75 21.35 -18.93
N PRO A 17 26.40 21.68 -20.18
CA PRO A 17 26.99 21.02 -21.33
C PRO A 17 28.50 21.30 -21.38
N PRO A 18 29.33 20.33 -21.78
CA PRO A 18 30.77 20.54 -21.88
C PRO A 18 31.06 21.68 -22.87
N LYS A 19 31.88 22.65 -22.44
CA LYS A 19 32.25 23.84 -23.25
C LYS A 19 32.91 23.49 -24.60
N GLN A 20 33.40 22.27 -24.78
CA GLN A 20 33.91 21.77 -26.05
C GLN A 20 33.37 20.35 -26.32
N PRO A 21 32.69 20.09 -27.46
CA PRO A 21 32.14 18.78 -27.78
C PRO A 21 33.21 17.71 -28.10
N ARG A 22 34.44 18.12 -28.42
CA ARG A 22 35.57 17.22 -28.76
C ARG A 22 36.50 16.88 -27.59
N ALA A 23 36.44 17.66 -26.51
CA ALA A 23 37.17 17.32 -25.30
C ALA A 23 36.32 16.31 -24.52
N ARG A 24 36.93 15.20 -24.10
CA ARG A 24 36.35 14.18 -23.20
C ARG A 24 36.18 14.75 -21.77
N GLY A 25 35.70 15.98 -21.66
CA GLY A 25 35.57 16.74 -20.42
C GLY A 25 34.34 16.28 -19.65
N ARG A 26 34.56 15.93 -18.38
CA ARG A 26 33.51 15.54 -17.43
C ARG A 26 32.41 16.61 -17.39
N ARG A 27 31.15 16.19 -17.56
CA ARG A 27 29.98 17.05 -17.35
C ARG A 27 30.08 17.69 -15.96
N ARG A 28 29.93 19.01 -15.88
CA ARG A 28 29.91 19.73 -14.60
C ARG A 28 28.50 19.75 -14.07
N GLU A 29 28.33 19.29 -12.84
CA GLU A 29 27.06 19.28 -12.12
C GLU A 29 27.13 20.33 -11.02
N HIS A 30 26.22 21.30 -11.04
CA HIS A 30 26.07 22.32 -10.00
C HIS A 30 24.81 22.03 -9.21
N VAL A 31 24.93 21.87 -7.89
CA VAL A 31 23.78 21.74 -7.00
C VAL A 31 23.10 23.11 -6.92
N LEU A 32 21.83 23.16 -7.33
CA LEU A 32 21.02 24.39 -7.26
C LEU A 32 20.37 24.55 -5.88
N GLY A 33 20.08 23.43 -5.21
CA GLY A 33 19.50 23.43 -3.87
C GLY A 33 19.03 22.06 -3.44
N THR A 34 18.58 21.99 -2.20
CA THR A 34 18.05 20.78 -1.57
C THR A 34 16.81 21.11 -0.76
N PHE A 35 15.83 20.23 -0.77
CA PHE A 35 14.60 20.39 0.01
C PHE A 35 14.05 19.02 0.44
N ARG A 36 13.16 19.02 1.43
CA ARG A 36 12.44 17.81 1.84
C ARG A 36 11.14 17.67 1.08
N ALA A 37 10.71 16.46 0.77
CA ALA A 37 9.53 16.26 -0.08
C ALA A 37 8.20 16.66 0.60
N ASP A 38 8.18 16.65 1.93
CA ASP A 38 7.09 17.09 2.81
C ASP A 38 7.11 18.59 3.12
N GLU A 39 8.17 19.30 2.73
CA GLU A 39 8.31 20.74 2.94
C GLU A 39 8.06 21.54 1.65
N PRO A 40 7.64 22.81 1.76
CA PRO A 40 7.57 23.69 0.61
C PRO A 40 8.95 23.86 -0.04
N ILE A 41 8.98 23.91 -1.37
CA ILE A 41 10.22 24.12 -2.12
C ILE A 41 10.77 25.51 -1.77
N PRO A 42 12.06 25.63 -1.39
CA PRO A 42 12.64 26.91 -1.04
C PRO A 42 12.55 27.92 -2.20
N PRO A 43 12.12 29.16 -1.96
CA PRO A 43 11.92 30.16 -3.00
C PRO A 43 13.23 30.51 -3.74
N GLU A 44 14.38 30.46 -3.06
CA GLU A 44 15.70 30.64 -3.65
C GLU A 44 16.04 29.57 -4.71
N LEU A 45 15.60 28.32 -4.49
CA LEU A 45 15.76 27.26 -5.47
C LEU A 45 14.86 27.51 -6.68
N LEU A 46 13.61 27.92 -6.46
CA LEU A 46 12.69 28.27 -7.54
C LEU A 46 13.20 29.45 -8.36
N ALA A 47 13.84 30.44 -7.74
CA ALA A 47 14.44 31.58 -8.40
C ALA A 47 15.68 31.19 -9.23
N ALA A 48 16.46 30.21 -8.78
CA ALA A 48 17.64 29.72 -9.49
C ALA A 48 17.33 28.88 -10.75
N LEU A 49 16.13 28.29 -10.83
CA LEU A 49 15.71 27.41 -11.93
C LEU A 49 15.23 28.20 -13.17
N THR A 50 15.51 27.66 -14.36
CA THR A 50 14.90 28.18 -15.61
C THR A 50 13.42 27.74 -15.71
N PRO A 51 12.60 28.36 -16.58
CA PRO A 51 11.22 27.91 -16.82
C PRO A 51 11.12 26.41 -17.15
N ASP A 52 11.96 25.91 -18.07
CA ASP A 52 11.98 24.49 -18.48
C ASP A 52 12.37 23.56 -17.32
N GLU A 53 13.31 24.00 -16.47
CA GLU A 53 13.72 23.23 -15.29
C GLU A 53 12.63 23.21 -14.22
N ARG A 54 11.89 24.31 -14.04
CA ARG A 54 10.71 24.35 -13.16
C ARG A 54 9.63 23.39 -13.64
N GLU A 55 9.36 23.33 -14.94
CA GLU A 55 8.42 22.36 -15.52
C GLU A 55 8.93 20.92 -15.31
N GLY A 56 10.23 20.68 -15.52
CA GLY A 56 10.87 19.40 -15.24
C GLY A 56 10.71 18.96 -13.78
N LEU A 57 10.91 19.89 -12.83
CA LEU A 57 10.76 19.63 -11.40
C LEU A 57 9.31 19.36 -11.03
N ALA A 58 8.36 20.11 -11.58
CA ALA A 58 6.94 19.90 -11.35
C ALA A 58 6.47 18.52 -11.82
N ARG A 59 6.89 18.09 -13.03
CA ARG A 59 6.59 16.74 -13.55
C ARG A 59 7.20 15.65 -12.67
N TRP A 60 8.46 15.82 -12.26
CA TRP A 60 9.12 14.86 -11.37
C TRP A 60 8.40 14.75 -10.02
N LEU A 61 8.00 15.88 -9.41
CA LEU A 61 7.27 15.91 -8.14
C LEU A 61 5.90 15.21 -8.23
N SER A 62 5.21 15.34 -9.37
CA SER A 62 3.95 14.63 -9.59
C SER A 62 4.16 13.11 -9.52
N VAL A 63 5.15 12.59 -10.25
CA VAL A 63 5.48 11.16 -10.26
C VAL A 63 5.96 10.69 -8.88
N TYR A 64 6.79 11.49 -8.21
CA TYR A 64 7.28 11.19 -6.87
C TYR A 64 6.13 11.04 -5.87
N ARG A 65 5.18 11.98 -5.85
CA ARG A 65 4.02 11.96 -4.95
C ARG A 65 3.10 10.76 -5.21
N GLU A 66 2.86 10.42 -6.48
CA GLU A 66 2.13 9.20 -6.82
C GLU A 66 2.86 7.93 -6.33
N GLY A 67 4.19 7.91 -6.43
CA GLY A 67 5.02 6.84 -5.90
C GLY A 67 4.89 6.71 -4.37
N GLN A 68 4.98 7.84 -3.65
CA GLN A 68 4.82 7.87 -2.20
C GLN A 68 3.44 7.40 -1.76
N ALA A 69 2.36 7.88 -2.40
CA ALA A 69 1.00 7.46 -2.08
C ALA A 69 0.81 5.94 -2.23
N ARG A 70 1.43 5.31 -3.24
CA ARG A 70 1.40 3.86 -3.41
C ARG A 70 2.19 3.13 -2.31
N THR A 71 3.34 3.67 -1.91
CA THR A 71 4.16 3.09 -0.83
C THR A 71 3.45 3.18 0.51
N GLU A 72 2.86 4.33 0.84
CA GLU A 72 2.04 4.53 2.04
C GLU A 72 0.83 3.60 2.06
N ALA A 73 0.10 3.50 0.95
CA ALA A 73 -1.03 2.58 0.83
C ALA A 73 -0.61 1.11 1.05
N ARG A 74 0.56 0.71 0.53
CA ARG A 74 1.11 -0.65 0.75
C ARG A 74 1.47 -0.88 2.22
N ALA A 75 2.13 0.09 2.86
CA ALA A 75 2.46 -0.01 4.28
C ALA A 75 1.18 -0.13 5.14
N MET A 76 0.15 0.66 4.84
CA MET A 76 -1.15 0.58 5.48
C MET A 76 -1.79 -0.80 5.29
N LEU A 77 -1.83 -1.31 4.06
CA LEU A 77 -2.37 -2.64 3.76
C LEU A 77 -1.58 -3.77 4.45
N ALA A 78 -0.26 -3.63 4.60
CA ALA A 78 0.54 -4.60 5.34
C ALA A 78 0.18 -4.64 6.84
N SER A 79 -0.18 -3.50 7.42
CA SER A 79 -0.65 -3.41 8.82
C SER A 79 -2.13 -3.76 9.01
N ALA A 80 -2.91 -3.86 7.94
CA ALA A 80 -4.37 -4.00 8.00
C ALA A 80 -4.84 -5.29 8.72
N PRO A 81 -4.22 -6.47 8.56
CA PRO A 81 -4.66 -7.68 9.27
C PRO A 81 -4.64 -7.50 10.79
N ALA A 82 -3.53 -7.02 11.35
CA ALA A 82 -3.39 -6.78 12.79
C ALA A 82 -4.37 -5.71 13.31
N GLN A 83 -4.65 -4.67 12.51
CA GLN A 83 -5.66 -3.66 12.85
C GLN A 83 -7.08 -4.26 12.88
N LEU A 84 -7.41 -5.14 11.94
CA LEU A 84 -8.71 -5.82 11.91
C LEU A 84 -8.87 -6.81 13.07
N GLU A 85 -7.82 -7.54 13.43
CA GLU A 85 -7.81 -8.42 14.62
C GLU A 85 -8.01 -7.60 15.91
N SER A 86 -7.30 -6.48 16.04
CA SER A 86 -7.49 -5.56 17.17
C SER A 86 -8.91 -4.99 17.23
N LEU A 87 -9.50 -4.65 16.08
CA LEU A 87 -10.90 -4.22 15.99
C LEU A 87 -11.88 -5.31 16.44
N VAL A 88 -11.65 -6.57 16.05
CA VAL A 88 -12.46 -7.71 16.50
C VAL A 88 -12.40 -7.84 18.02
N GLY A 89 -11.20 -7.79 18.62
CA GLY A 89 -11.05 -7.83 20.08
C GLY A 89 -11.76 -6.66 20.78
N ALA A 90 -11.70 -5.45 20.22
CA ALA A 90 -12.42 -4.30 20.77
C ALA A 90 -13.95 -4.47 20.69
N LEU A 91 -14.47 -5.07 19.60
CA LEU A 91 -15.89 -5.36 19.45
C LEU A 91 -16.37 -6.42 20.45
N GLU A 92 -15.56 -7.45 20.73
CA GLU A 92 -15.87 -8.46 21.74
C GLU A 92 -15.96 -7.85 23.14
N VAL A 93 -15.02 -6.96 23.51
CA VAL A 93 -15.02 -6.27 24.81
C VAL A 93 -16.19 -5.31 24.94
N ALA A 94 -16.55 -4.60 23.86
CA ALA A 94 -17.60 -3.59 23.88
C ALA A 94 -19.01 -4.13 23.54
N ALA A 95 -19.17 -5.44 23.35
CA ALA A 95 -20.38 -6.06 22.81
C ALA A 95 -21.68 -5.63 23.53
N ASP A 96 -21.64 -5.53 24.86
CA ASP A 96 -22.82 -5.18 25.68
C ASP A 96 -23.09 -3.66 25.75
N THR A 97 -22.16 -2.84 25.27
CA THR A 97 -22.19 -1.37 25.39
C THR A 97 -22.35 -0.65 24.06
N MET A 98 -22.18 -1.37 22.94
CA MET A 98 -22.22 -0.80 21.61
C MET A 98 -23.66 -0.49 21.19
N SER A 99 -23.89 0.73 20.71
CA SER A 99 -25.20 1.13 20.17
C SER A 99 -25.44 0.52 18.78
N ALA A 100 -26.72 0.36 18.41
CA ALA A 100 -27.10 -0.09 17.06
C ALA A 100 -26.52 0.82 15.95
N ALA A 101 -26.47 2.13 16.19
CA ALA A 101 -25.91 3.09 15.23
C ALA A 101 -24.40 2.92 15.01
N GLU A 102 -23.65 2.53 16.04
CA GLU A 102 -22.22 2.22 15.93
C GLU A 102 -22.00 0.91 15.18
N ALA A 103 -22.80 -0.12 15.49
CA ALA A 103 -22.78 -1.38 14.78
C ALA A 103 -23.05 -1.19 13.27
N ASP A 104 -24.05 -0.39 12.91
CA ASP A 104 -24.38 -0.07 11.52
C ASP A 104 -23.21 0.61 10.79
N ARG A 105 -22.50 1.53 11.46
CA ARG A 105 -21.32 2.20 10.89
C ARG A 105 -20.20 1.21 10.63
N VAL A 106 -19.91 0.30 11.57
CA VAL A 106 -18.89 -0.75 11.40
C VAL A 106 -19.27 -1.65 10.22
N TRP A 107 -20.52 -2.09 10.14
CA TRP A 107 -20.99 -2.88 9.00
C TRP A 107 -20.86 -2.15 7.67
N ALA A 108 -21.22 -0.86 7.61
CA ALA A 108 -21.07 -0.06 6.41
C ALA A 108 -19.61 0.03 5.92
N GLN A 109 -18.65 0.17 6.85
CA GLN A 109 -17.22 0.17 6.53
C GLN A 109 -16.74 -1.20 6.02
N LEU A 110 -17.16 -2.30 6.66
CA LEU A 110 -16.84 -3.66 6.19
C LEU A 110 -17.38 -3.90 4.77
N GLN A 111 -18.59 -3.42 4.46
CA GLN A 111 -19.14 -3.49 3.11
C GLN A 111 -18.38 -2.61 2.11
N ALA A 112 -17.86 -1.46 2.52
CA ALA A 112 -17.00 -0.62 1.68
C ALA A 112 -15.67 -1.31 1.35
N ILE A 113 -15.04 -1.95 2.34
CA ILE A 113 -13.81 -2.74 2.16
C ILE A 113 -14.08 -3.90 1.19
N ALA A 114 -15.13 -4.70 1.43
CA ALA A 114 -15.47 -5.83 0.57
C ALA A 114 -15.74 -5.42 -0.89
N ARG A 115 -16.47 -4.31 -1.11
CA ARG A 115 -16.72 -3.76 -2.44
C ARG A 115 -15.43 -3.32 -3.13
N THR A 116 -14.52 -2.68 -2.39
CA THR A 116 -13.23 -2.22 -2.91
C THR A 116 -12.34 -3.39 -3.31
N LEU A 117 -12.24 -4.42 -2.46
CA LEU A 117 -11.50 -5.66 -2.76
C LEU A 117 -12.04 -6.36 -4.02
N LYS A 118 -13.38 -6.45 -4.14
CA LYS A 118 -14.01 -7.02 -5.34
C LYS A 118 -13.66 -6.20 -6.59
N ARG A 119 -13.69 -4.87 -6.52
CA ARG A 119 -13.34 -3.98 -7.63
C ARG A 119 -11.87 -4.10 -8.03
N SER A 120 -10.97 -4.36 -7.08
CA SER A 120 -9.55 -4.57 -7.35
C SER A 120 -9.21 -5.99 -7.83
N GLY A 121 -10.19 -6.82 -8.18
CA GLY A 121 -9.96 -8.17 -8.70
C GLY A 121 -9.72 -9.23 -7.63
N HIS A 122 -9.98 -8.91 -6.36
CA HIS A 122 -9.89 -9.83 -5.22
C HIS A 122 -11.29 -10.12 -4.68
N PRO A 123 -12.14 -10.86 -5.41
CA PRO A 123 -13.47 -11.21 -4.93
C PRO A 123 -13.36 -12.08 -3.66
N ARG A 124 -14.37 -11.98 -2.79
CA ARG A 124 -14.43 -12.80 -1.57
C ARG A 124 -14.21 -14.28 -1.92
N PRO A 125 -13.24 -14.97 -1.27
CA PRO A 125 -13.04 -16.39 -1.47
C PRO A 125 -14.36 -17.13 -1.26
N ARG A 126 -14.70 -18.04 -2.17
CA ARG A 126 -15.84 -18.92 -1.96
C ARG A 126 -15.48 -19.78 -0.75
N ALA A 127 -16.20 -19.63 0.35
CA ALA A 127 -16.13 -20.60 1.43
C ALA A 127 -16.40 -21.97 0.78
N VAL A 128 -15.51 -22.93 1.01
CA VAL A 128 -15.79 -24.34 0.70
C VAL A 128 -17.12 -24.60 1.36
N ARG A 129 -18.16 -24.87 0.57
CA ARG A 129 -19.49 -25.13 1.10
C ARG A 129 -19.31 -26.33 2.03
N ARG A 130 -19.47 -26.11 3.34
CA ARG A 130 -19.62 -27.21 4.28
C ARG A 130 -20.78 -28.06 3.72
N PRO A 131 -20.59 -29.37 3.49
CA PRO A 131 -21.69 -30.21 3.06
C PRO A 131 -22.85 -29.97 4.03
N PRO A 132 -24.11 -29.89 3.54
CA PRO A 132 -25.25 -29.75 4.43
C PRO A 132 -25.15 -30.81 5.52
N ALA A 133 -25.37 -30.40 6.78
CA ALA A 133 -25.39 -31.34 7.89
C ALA A 133 -26.30 -32.51 7.51
N PRO A 134 -25.86 -33.78 7.65
CA PRO A 134 -26.69 -34.92 7.30
C PRO A 134 -28.02 -34.80 8.04
N LEU A 135 -29.13 -34.99 7.31
CA LEU A 135 -30.44 -35.04 7.94
C LEU A 135 -30.46 -36.21 8.95
N PRO A 136 -31.24 -36.11 10.04
CA PRO A 136 -31.40 -37.21 10.98
C PRO A 136 -31.81 -38.49 10.22
N GLY A 137 -30.95 -39.51 10.21
CA GLY A 137 -31.14 -40.76 9.47
C GLY A 137 -30.27 -40.95 8.22
N GLN A 138 -29.46 -39.96 7.80
CA GLN A 138 -28.43 -40.10 6.73
C GLN A 138 -27.01 -40.19 7.30
N GLN A 139 -26.81 -40.99 8.35
CA GLN A 139 -25.43 -41.34 8.74
C GLN A 139 -24.92 -42.37 7.75
N ASP A 140 -24.03 -41.95 6.84
CA ASP A 140 -23.28 -42.87 5.99
C ASP A 140 -22.34 -43.70 6.89
N PHE A 141 -22.51 -45.02 6.87
CA PHE A 141 -21.76 -46.00 7.68
C PHE A 141 -20.25 -46.08 7.36
N PHE A 142 -19.73 -45.28 6.44
CA PHE A 142 -18.35 -45.36 5.93
C PHE A 142 -17.41 -44.27 6.47
N GLY A 143 -17.80 -43.55 7.53
CA GLY A 143 -16.97 -42.51 8.15
C GLY A 143 -15.80 -43.00 9.00
N GLU A 144 -15.65 -44.31 9.23
CA GLU A 144 -14.62 -44.88 10.11
C GLU A 144 -13.45 -45.54 9.37
N CYS A 145 -13.31 -45.35 8.05
CA CYS A 145 -12.19 -45.96 7.31
C CYS A 145 -10.87 -45.16 7.40
N ASP A 146 -10.89 -43.87 7.76
CA ASP A 146 -9.66 -43.06 7.83
C ASP A 146 -8.83 -43.27 9.11
N GLU A 147 -9.38 -43.92 10.16
CA GLU A 147 -8.64 -44.18 11.41
C GLU A 147 -7.82 -45.49 11.38
N LEU A 148 -8.12 -46.43 10.47
CA LEU A 148 -7.40 -47.71 10.39
C LEU A 148 -6.14 -47.67 9.52
N GLU A 149 -5.99 -46.68 8.64
CA GLU A 149 -4.81 -46.56 7.77
C GLU A 149 -3.61 -45.95 8.51
N GLN A 150 -3.82 -45.20 9.60
CA GLN A 150 -2.73 -44.62 10.42
C GLN A 150 -2.06 -45.61 11.39
N LEU A 151 -2.61 -46.81 11.60
CA LEU A 151 -2.04 -47.84 12.49
C LEU A 151 -1.20 -48.90 11.76
N ALA A 152 -1.11 -48.84 10.42
CA ALA A 152 -0.38 -49.84 9.62
C ALA A 152 1.05 -49.40 9.21
N GLU A 153 1.50 -48.20 9.58
CA GLU A 153 2.85 -47.68 9.27
C GLU A 153 3.76 -47.46 10.50
N GLN A 154 3.67 -48.33 11.52
CA GLN A 154 4.71 -48.44 12.57
C GLN A 154 5.27 -49.85 12.68
#